data_AF-A0A953RNV3-F1
#
_entry.id   AF-A0A953RNV3-F1
#
_cell.length_a   1.000
_cell.length_b   1.000
_cell.length_c   1.000
_cell.angle_alpha   90.00
_cell.angle_beta   90.00
_cell.angle_gamma   90.00
#
_symmetry.space_group_name_H-M   'P 1'
#
loop_
_entity.id
_entity.type
_entity.pdbx_description
1 polymer ?
#
loop_
_entity_poly.entity_id
_entity_poly.type
_entity_poly.pdbx_seq_one_letter_code
_entity_poly.pdbx_strand_id
1 'polypeptide(L)'
;MPAYYARHVGEFLSESDTSILGVLAQANSEAKFLQLESAAIEAWRSQFDILRGTLSTITESVSGSWGWGLLLEFPIPRRQRRIDLVLLAGDVVFVIEFKTAKPDKAALRQVEDYALDLADFHAPSRTAVLVPILVAPGASTQSESGPGSGSGVKRVLGCEPSNLADMLAHNFSLYTSGQSTQIELNSWNGGVYRPVPSIVEAAMAIFSGMEVREIAHAHADAHNLTSTVDAIFDAIAKTKRDGRKSICFITGVPGSGKSLAGLRAVHDSRIKEELGTDPNFLSGNGPLVKVLREALVRDFVRRKKQSKYKARREVETLIQNIHVFARYYWEESPTSQPHEKIIVFDEAQRAWSAKKNKRKFGRDISEPSMILKIMDRHPD
;
A
#
# COMPACT_ATOMS: atom_id res chain seq x y z
N MET A 1 10.83 10.72 7.17
CA MET A 1 11.77 11.67 6.53
C MET A 1 10.93 12.85 6.12
N PRO A 2 11.33 14.08 6.47
CA PRO A 2 10.59 15.26 6.07
C PRO A 2 10.71 15.51 4.56
N ALA A 3 9.82 16.36 4.03
CA ALA A 3 9.96 16.95 2.70
C ALA A 3 11.32 17.65 2.51
N TYR A 4 11.76 17.75 1.26
CA TYR A 4 13.01 18.47 0.95
C TYR A 4 12.88 19.96 1.22
N TYR A 5 11.69 20.51 1.01
CA TYR A 5 11.36 21.89 1.33
C TYR A 5 10.01 21.94 2.05
N ALA A 6 9.92 22.70 3.14
CA ALA A 6 8.69 22.90 3.89
C ALA A 6 8.64 24.33 4.46
N ARG A 7 7.62 25.10 4.06
CA ARG A 7 7.39 26.49 4.50
C ARG A 7 5.90 26.80 4.52
N HIS A 8 5.51 27.89 5.16
CA HIS A 8 4.19 28.45 4.92
C HIS A 8 4.14 29.14 3.55
N VAL A 9 2.95 29.21 2.94
CA VAL A 9 2.74 29.83 1.61
C VAL A 9 3.31 31.24 1.55
N GLY A 10 3.13 32.04 2.61
CA GLY A 10 3.66 33.40 2.66
C GLY A 10 5.18 33.49 2.58
N GLU A 11 5.87 32.54 3.21
CA GLU A 11 7.34 32.45 3.17
C GLU A 11 7.81 32.02 1.79
N PHE A 12 7.18 30.99 1.20
CA PHE A 12 7.48 30.53 -0.16
C PHE A 12 7.33 31.65 -1.21
N LEU A 13 6.26 32.44 -1.12
CA LEU A 13 6.02 33.57 -2.02
C LEU A 13 7.08 34.69 -1.86
N SER A 14 7.69 34.80 -0.67
CA SER A 14 8.70 35.82 -0.36
C SER A 14 10.14 35.38 -0.67
N GLU A 15 10.39 34.07 -0.72
CA GLU A 15 11.70 33.50 -1.05
C GLU A 15 11.97 33.53 -2.57
N SER A 16 13.24 33.68 -2.97
CA SER A 16 13.63 33.61 -4.39
C SER A 16 13.73 32.16 -4.89
N ASP A 17 13.47 31.94 -6.18
CA ASP A 17 13.57 30.60 -6.79
C ASP A 17 14.96 29.98 -6.61
N THR A 18 16.02 30.79 -6.71
CA THR A 18 17.40 30.33 -6.50
C THR A 18 17.61 29.79 -5.09
N SER A 19 17.01 30.41 -4.07
CA SER A 19 17.07 29.94 -2.68
C SER A 19 16.37 28.59 -2.53
N ILE A 20 15.14 28.48 -3.04
CA ILE A 20 14.33 27.26 -2.96
C ILE A 20 15.01 26.11 -3.72
N LEU A 21 15.53 26.38 -4.93
CA LEU A 21 16.32 25.41 -5.70
C LEU A 21 17.56 24.94 -4.94
N GLY A 22 18.25 25.86 -4.23
CA GLY A 22 19.40 25.51 -3.39
C GLY A 22 19.04 24.50 -2.29
N VAL A 23 17.92 24.72 -1.60
CA VAL A 23 17.42 23.81 -0.57
C VAL A 23 17.06 22.44 -1.17
N LEU A 24 16.32 22.41 -2.28
CA LEU A 24 15.95 21.15 -2.96
C LEU A 24 17.17 20.37 -3.45
N ALA A 25 18.15 21.07 -4.04
CA ALA A 25 19.39 20.45 -4.53
C ALA A 25 20.23 19.86 -3.39
N GLN A 26 20.34 20.57 -2.26
CA GLN A 26 21.04 20.08 -1.08
C GLN A 26 20.36 18.82 -0.53
N ALA A 27 19.04 18.86 -0.33
CA ALA A 27 18.28 17.73 0.18
C ALA A 27 18.36 16.51 -0.76
N ASN A 28 18.35 16.72 -2.08
CA ASN A 28 18.51 15.64 -3.05
C ASN A 28 19.88 14.96 -2.96
N SER A 29 20.95 15.74 -2.75
CA SER A 29 22.32 15.23 -2.56
C SER A 29 22.43 14.37 -1.29
N GLU A 30 21.87 14.84 -0.18
CA GLU A 30 21.89 14.15 1.12
C GLU A 30 21.11 12.83 1.09
N ALA A 31 20.03 12.76 0.32
CA ALA A 31 19.18 11.59 0.22
C ALA A 31 19.78 10.41 -0.59
N LYS A 32 21.01 10.54 -1.11
CA LYS A 32 21.72 9.51 -1.92
C LYS A 32 20.94 9.01 -3.14
N PHE A 33 19.95 9.75 -3.60
CA PHE A 33 19.36 9.51 -4.91
C PHE A 33 20.37 9.89 -6.00
N LEU A 34 20.16 9.40 -7.23
CA LEU A 34 21.03 9.59 -8.40
C LEU A 34 21.51 11.05 -8.56
N GLN A 35 22.61 11.23 -9.31
CA GLN A 35 23.11 12.56 -9.69
C GLN A 35 21.93 13.47 -10.13
N LEU A 36 21.90 14.69 -9.59
CA LEU A 36 20.88 15.68 -9.95
C LEU A 36 20.97 15.96 -11.46
N GLU A 37 20.01 15.47 -12.22
CA GLU A 37 19.96 15.68 -13.67
C GLU A 37 19.42 17.07 -14.00
N SER A 38 19.89 17.67 -15.10
CA SER A 38 19.44 18.99 -15.56
C SER A 38 17.91 19.06 -15.75
N ALA A 39 17.30 17.95 -16.19
CA ALA A 39 15.86 17.84 -16.37
C ALA A 39 15.06 17.99 -15.07
N ALA A 40 15.60 17.57 -13.92
CA ALA A 40 14.93 17.72 -12.63
C ALA A 40 14.88 19.19 -12.20
N ILE A 41 15.96 19.94 -12.45
CA ILE A 41 16.02 21.38 -12.18
C ILE A 41 15.03 22.15 -13.05
N GLU A 42 14.94 21.81 -14.34
CA GLU A 42 13.97 22.42 -15.27
C GLU A 42 12.53 22.12 -14.86
N ALA A 43 12.24 20.89 -14.42
CA ALA A 43 10.93 20.52 -13.90
C ALA A 43 10.54 21.36 -12.67
N TRP A 44 11.45 21.52 -11.70
CA TRP A 44 11.19 22.37 -10.51
C TRP A 44 10.93 23.83 -10.89
N ARG A 45 11.70 24.40 -11.81
CA ARG A 45 11.47 25.78 -12.27
C ARG A 45 10.09 25.95 -12.90
N SER A 46 9.70 25.03 -13.78
CA SER A 46 8.37 25.06 -14.39
C SER A 46 7.25 24.92 -13.34
N GLN A 47 7.47 24.14 -12.28
CA GLN A 47 6.51 24.03 -11.18
C GLN A 47 6.42 25.35 -10.40
N PHE A 48 7.53 26.04 -10.14
CA PHE A 48 7.53 27.30 -9.38
C PHE A 48 6.72 28.39 -10.07
N ASP A 49 6.82 28.52 -11.39
CA ASP A 49 6.01 29.48 -12.15
C ASP A 49 4.51 29.24 -11.95
N ILE A 50 4.08 27.97 -12.05
CA ILE A 50 2.68 27.56 -11.84
C ILE A 50 2.26 27.84 -10.38
N LEU A 51 3.11 27.48 -9.43
CA LEU A 51 2.83 27.63 -8.00
C LEU A 51 2.74 29.07 -7.56
N ARG A 52 3.64 29.96 -8.01
CA ARG A 52 3.60 31.38 -7.65
C ARG A 52 2.33 32.04 -8.17
N GLY A 53 1.97 31.80 -9.43
CA GLY A 53 0.72 32.30 -10.00
C GLY A 53 -0.49 31.80 -9.22
N THR A 54 -0.56 30.48 -9.02
CA THR A 54 -1.65 29.81 -8.29
C THR A 54 -1.80 30.35 -6.86
N LEU A 55 -0.71 30.38 -6.09
CA LEU A 55 -0.74 30.74 -4.68
C LEU A 55 -1.00 32.22 -4.48
N SER A 56 -0.53 33.10 -5.37
CA SER A 56 -0.85 34.53 -5.32
C SER A 56 -2.36 34.75 -5.45
N THR A 57 -3.01 34.12 -6.44
CA THR A 57 -4.47 34.16 -6.61
C THR A 57 -5.22 33.57 -5.41
N ILE A 58 -4.71 32.47 -4.82
CA ILE A 58 -5.28 31.89 -3.61
C ILE A 58 -5.17 32.85 -2.41
N THR A 59 -4.02 33.51 -2.22
CA THR A 59 -3.82 34.46 -1.13
C THR A 59 -4.70 35.69 -1.18
N GLU A 60 -5.18 36.06 -2.37
CA GLU A 60 -6.14 37.14 -2.58
C GLU A 60 -7.60 36.69 -2.36
N SER A 61 -7.92 35.43 -2.67
CA SER A 61 -9.30 34.91 -2.68
C SER A 61 -9.69 34.13 -1.44
N VAL A 62 -8.74 33.54 -0.70
CA VAL A 62 -8.99 32.68 0.45
C VAL A 62 -8.30 33.24 1.69
N SER A 63 -9.10 33.67 2.66
CA SER A 63 -8.58 34.20 3.94
C SER A 63 -7.78 33.16 4.71
N GLY A 64 -6.66 33.58 5.31
CA GLY A 64 -5.77 32.72 6.10
C GLY A 64 -4.84 31.81 5.28
N SER A 65 -4.94 31.82 3.95
CA SER A 65 -4.12 30.96 3.07
C SER A 65 -2.63 31.29 3.07
N TRP A 66 -2.23 32.49 3.52
CA TRP A 66 -0.83 32.82 3.83
C TRP A 66 -0.20 31.85 4.85
N GLY A 67 -1.01 31.32 5.77
CA GLY A 67 -0.59 30.37 6.80
C GLY A 67 -0.67 28.90 6.38
N TRP A 68 -1.11 28.61 5.15
CA TRP A 68 -1.14 27.23 4.66
C TRP A 68 0.28 26.66 4.59
N GLY A 69 0.43 25.39 4.94
CA GLY A 69 1.71 24.69 4.87
C GLY A 69 1.97 24.19 3.45
N LEU A 70 3.16 24.42 2.92
CA LEU A 70 3.60 23.99 1.59
C LEU A 70 4.82 23.09 1.74
N LEU A 71 4.75 21.89 1.18
CA LEU A 71 5.83 20.91 1.20
C LEU A 71 6.15 20.46 -0.22
N LEU A 72 7.40 20.57 -0.64
CA LEU A 72 7.85 20.08 -1.94
C LEU A 72 8.68 18.81 -1.80
N GLU A 73 8.53 17.91 -2.76
CA GLU A 73 9.26 16.64 -2.83
C GLU A 73 9.10 15.84 -1.52
N PHE A 74 7.85 15.66 -1.07
CA PHE A 74 7.54 14.93 0.15
C PHE A 74 7.78 13.43 -0.04
N PRO A 75 8.70 12.79 0.71
CA PRO A 75 9.05 11.40 0.46
C PRO A 75 7.99 10.43 0.98
N ILE A 76 7.72 9.37 0.21
CA ILE A 76 6.97 8.19 0.64
C ILE A 76 7.97 7.09 1.04
N PRO A 77 8.15 6.82 2.35
CA PRO A 77 9.10 5.83 2.82
C PRO A 77 8.88 4.44 2.20
N ARG A 78 9.97 3.72 1.92
CA ARG A 78 10.00 2.35 1.35
C ARG A 78 9.48 2.19 -0.08
N ARG A 79 8.89 3.23 -0.71
CA ARG A 79 8.49 3.20 -2.13
C ARG A 79 9.46 3.88 -3.09
N GLN A 80 10.52 4.53 -2.57
CA GLN A 80 11.47 5.32 -3.37
C GLN A 80 10.75 6.31 -4.32
N ARG A 81 9.65 6.88 -3.82
CA ARG A 81 8.82 7.85 -4.53
C ARG A 81 8.66 9.10 -3.67
N ARG A 82 8.32 10.20 -4.31
CA ARG A 82 8.06 11.49 -3.69
C ARG A 82 6.78 12.06 -4.30
N ILE A 83 6.02 12.79 -3.50
CA ILE A 83 4.92 13.63 -3.94
C ILE A 83 5.53 14.98 -4.30
N ASP A 84 5.22 15.51 -5.47
CA ASP A 84 5.78 16.80 -5.92
C ASP A 84 5.41 17.94 -4.96
N LEU A 85 4.13 18.03 -4.59
CA LEU A 85 3.61 19.04 -3.66
C LEU A 85 2.55 18.47 -2.72
N VAL A 86 2.72 18.75 -1.43
CA VAL A 86 1.64 18.65 -0.44
C VAL A 86 1.30 20.06 0.07
N LEU A 87 0.02 20.42 0.00
CA LEU A 87 -0.49 21.69 0.52
C LEU A 87 -1.45 21.41 1.69
N LEU A 88 -1.08 21.89 2.88
CA LEU A 88 -1.84 21.82 4.12
C LEU A 88 -2.71 23.08 4.24
N ALA A 89 -3.96 22.99 3.81
CA ALA A 89 -4.90 24.10 3.73
C ALA A 89 -5.99 23.96 4.80
N GLY A 90 -5.85 24.64 5.94
CA GLY A 90 -6.75 24.43 7.07
C GLY A 90 -6.65 22.97 7.55
N ASP A 91 -7.75 22.24 7.46
CA ASP A 91 -7.92 20.80 7.73
C ASP A 91 -7.96 19.91 6.48
N VAL A 92 -7.71 20.50 5.31
CA VAL A 92 -7.66 19.82 4.01
C VAL A 92 -6.20 19.65 3.57
N VAL A 93 -5.86 18.47 3.08
CA VAL A 93 -4.52 18.15 2.56
C VAL A 93 -4.63 17.87 1.07
N PHE A 94 -4.10 18.76 0.25
CA PHE A 94 -3.98 18.53 -1.19
C PHE A 94 -2.69 17.76 -1.49
N VAL A 95 -2.83 16.67 -2.25
CA VAL A 95 -1.73 15.82 -2.69
C VAL A 95 -1.58 16.03 -4.19
N ILE A 96 -0.54 16.74 -4.61
CA ILE A 96 -0.42 17.29 -5.96
C ILE A 96 0.79 16.68 -6.67
N GLU A 97 0.56 16.15 -7.87
CA GLU A 97 1.60 15.66 -8.78
C GLU A 97 1.52 16.44 -10.10
N PHE A 98 2.67 16.88 -10.61
CA PHE A 98 2.78 17.58 -11.87
C PHE A 98 3.25 16.65 -12.98
N LYS A 99 2.66 16.76 -14.18
CA LYS A 99 3.15 16.13 -15.41
C LYS A 99 3.27 17.16 -16.51
N THR A 100 4.31 17.03 -17.32
CA THR A 100 4.57 17.91 -18.47
C THR A 100 3.80 17.51 -19.73
N ALA A 101 3.18 16.33 -19.73
CA ALA A 101 2.41 15.79 -20.86
C ALA A 101 1.01 15.36 -20.41
N LYS A 102 0.12 15.18 -21.40
CA LYS A 102 -1.26 14.74 -21.15
C LYS A 102 -1.27 13.46 -20.31
N PRO A 103 -2.03 13.43 -19.20
CA PRO A 103 -1.95 12.32 -18.27
C PRO A 103 -2.66 11.09 -18.82
N ASP A 104 -2.07 9.92 -18.54
CA ASP A 104 -2.73 8.63 -18.75
C ASP A 104 -3.43 8.15 -17.46
N LYS A 105 -4.09 6.99 -17.53
CA LYS A 105 -4.72 6.38 -16.37
C LYS A 105 -3.72 5.97 -15.28
N ALA A 106 -2.45 5.73 -15.63
CA ALA A 106 -1.43 5.36 -14.66
C ALA A 106 -0.99 6.57 -13.82
N ALA A 107 -0.89 7.75 -14.43
CA ALA A 107 -0.60 9.01 -13.74
C ALA A 107 -1.71 9.36 -12.74
N LEU A 108 -2.99 9.21 -13.11
CA LEU A 108 -4.10 9.43 -12.16
C LEU A 108 -4.05 8.46 -10.97
N ARG A 109 -3.83 7.17 -11.24
CA ARG A 109 -3.66 6.16 -10.17
C ARG A 109 -2.46 6.45 -9.27
N GLN A 110 -1.38 7.00 -9.82
CA GLN A 110 -0.19 7.35 -9.03
C GLN A 110 -0.52 8.36 -7.93
N VAL A 111 -1.27 9.42 -8.25
CA VAL A 111 -1.65 10.45 -7.26
C VAL A 111 -2.66 9.91 -6.25
N GLU A 112 -3.61 9.10 -6.74
CA GLU A 112 -4.56 8.38 -5.87
C GLU A 112 -3.82 7.46 -4.87
N ASP A 113 -2.85 6.68 -5.34
CA ASP A 113 -2.00 5.81 -4.51
C ASP A 113 -1.23 6.63 -3.45
N TYR A 114 -0.76 7.84 -3.77
CA TYR A 114 -0.10 8.71 -2.80
C TYR A 114 -1.05 9.20 -1.70
N ALA A 115 -2.26 9.63 -2.05
CA ALA A 115 -3.25 10.06 -1.06
C ALA A 115 -3.66 8.89 -0.16
N LEU A 116 -3.83 7.69 -0.72
CA LEU A 116 -4.09 6.47 0.05
C LEU A 116 -2.90 6.11 0.95
N ASP A 117 -1.66 6.15 0.44
CA ASP A 117 -0.47 5.87 1.25
C ASP A 117 -0.35 6.86 2.43
N LEU A 118 -0.72 8.13 2.26
CA LEU A 118 -0.78 9.10 3.36
C LEU A 118 -1.91 8.78 4.36
N ALA A 119 -3.13 8.54 3.87
CA ALA A 119 -4.27 8.18 4.73
C ALA A 119 -3.96 6.94 5.58
N ASP A 120 -3.37 5.92 4.93
CA ASP A 120 -3.16 4.62 5.53
C ASP A 120 -1.90 4.59 6.39
N PHE A 121 -0.82 5.32 6.05
CA PHE A 121 0.47 5.13 6.73
C PHE A 121 1.04 6.37 7.42
N HIS A 122 0.59 7.56 7.09
CA HIS A 122 1.09 8.79 7.70
C HIS A 122 0.19 9.20 8.87
N ALA A 123 0.69 9.07 10.11
CA ALA A 123 -0.14 9.23 11.30
C ALA A 123 -0.90 10.58 11.37
N PRO A 124 -0.27 11.74 11.06
CA PRO A 124 -0.99 13.02 11.02
C PRO A 124 -2.04 13.15 9.92
N SER A 125 -2.00 12.31 8.88
CA SER A 125 -2.95 12.38 7.75
C SER A 125 -4.24 11.60 7.97
N ARG A 126 -4.32 10.73 8.98
CA ARG A 126 -5.48 9.82 9.17
C ARG A 126 -6.81 10.50 9.40
N THR A 127 -6.79 11.69 10.01
CA THR A 127 -8.00 12.47 10.31
C THR A 127 -8.21 13.60 9.33
N ALA A 128 -7.30 13.78 8.36
CA ALA A 128 -7.37 14.86 7.40
C ALA A 128 -8.20 14.46 6.18
N VAL A 129 -8.82 15.46 5.53
CA VAL A 129 -9.42 15.25 4.23
C VAL A 129 -8.34 15.34 3.16
N LEU A 130 -8.11 14.25 2.43
CA LEU A 130 -7.04 14.16 1.42
C LEU A 130 -7.63 14.33 0.03
N VAL A 131 -7.13 15.30 -0.73
CA VAL A 131 -7.61 15.62 -2.08
C VAL A 131 -6.47 15.42 -3.08
N PRO A 132 -6.43 14.27 -3.80
CA PRO A 132 -5.43 14.03 -4.83
C PRO A 132 -5.72 14.84 -6.10
N ILE A 133 -4.72 15.58 -6.60
CA ILE A 133 -4.80 16.40 -7.81
C ILE A 133 -3.61 16.09 -8.72
N LEU A 134 -3.91 15.74 -9.97
CA LEU A 134 -2.92 15.62 -11.03
C LEU A 134 -2.97 16.89 -11.90
N VAL A 135 -1.85 17.61 -11.96
CA VAL A 135 -1.72 18.84 -12.73
C VAL A 135 -0.95 18.58 -14.01
N ALA A 136 -1.60 18.74 -15.17
CA ALA A 136 -0.97 18.46 -16.45
C ALA A 136 -1.71 19.14 -17.62
N PRO A 137 -1.00 19.46 -18.72
CA PRO A 137 -1.63 19.94 -19.94
C PRO A 137 -2.68 18.95 -20.47
N GLY A 138 -3.89 19.43 -20.76
CA GLY A 138 -5.03 18.63 -21.23
C GLY A 138 -5.72 17.80 -20.16
N ALA A 139 -5.42 18.00 -18.87
CA ALA A 139 -6.04 17.27 -17.77
C ALA A 139 -7.41 17.87 -17.43
N SER A 140 -8.45 17.05 -17.51
CA SER A 140 -9.81 17.44 -17.14
C SER A 140 -10.42 16.39 -16.22
N THR A 141 -11.01 16.84 -15.11
CA THR A 141 -11.80 15.96 -14.25
C THR A 141 -13.09 15.58 -15.00
N GLN A 142 -13.25 14.32 -15.39
CA GLN A 142 -14.53 13.86 -15.93
C GLN A 142 -15.56 13.80 -14.81
N SER A 143 -16.68 14.49 -15.00
CA SER A 143 -17.85 14.45 -14.13
C SER A 143 -18.45 13.05 -14.15
N GLU A 144 -18.01 12.18 -13.26
CA GLU A 144 -18.72 10.94 -12.94
C GLU A 144 -19.09 11.01 -11.46
N SER A 145 -20.40 11.00 -11.23
CA SER A 145 -21.03 10.93 -9.92
C SER A 145 -20.82 9.54 -9.33
N GLY A 146 -20.06 9.44 -8.24
CA GLY A 146 -19.88 8.23 -7.45
C GLY A 146 -19.28 8.55 -6.08
N PRO A 147 -19.58 7.76 -5.02
CA PRO A 147 -19.06 8.02 -3.68
C PRO A 147 -17.53 7.87 -3.67
N GLY A 148 -16.84 8.82 -3.03
CA GLY A 148 -15.40 8.70 -2.76
C GLY A 148 -15.09 7.45 -1.94
N SER A 149 -13.84 6.97 -2.01
CA SER A 149 -13.35 5.91 -1.12
C SER A 149 -13.59 6.33 0.34
N GLY A 150 -14.21 5.45 1.15
CA GLY A 150 -14.67 5.76 2.51
C GLY A 150 -13.58 6.08 3.56
N SER A 151 -12.37 6.47 3.16
CA SER A 151 -11.17 6.65 3.99
C SER A 151 -10.75 8.12 4.21
N GLY A 152 -11.63 9.10 3.97
CA GLY A 152 -11.25 10.53 4.01
C GLY A 152 -10.49 11.01 2.77
N VAL A 153 -10.06 10.09 1.91
CA VAL A 153 -9.48 10.34 0.59
C VAL A 153 -10.60 10.61 -0.43
N LYS A 154 -10.51 11.75 -1.11
CA LYS A 154 -11.42 12.16 -2.18
C LYS A 154 -10.96 11.61 -3.52
N ARG A 155 -11.85 11.67 -4.52
CA ARG A 155 -11.57 11.23 -5.87
C ARG A 155 -10.41 12.04 -6.46
N VAL A 156 -9.54 11.38 -7.25
CA VAL A 156 -8.47 12.07 -7.97
C VAL A 156 -9.04 13.05 -9.00
N LEU A 157 -8.52 14.27 -8.96
CA LEU A 157 -8.89 15.37 -9.85
C LEU A 157 -7.80 15.57 -10.90
N GLY A 158 -8.20 15.73 -12.17
CA GLY A 158 -7.33 16.19 -13.24
C GLY A 158 -7.50 17.68 -13.44
N CYS A 159 -6.41 18.44 -13.43
CA CYS A 159 -6.42 19.89 -13.50
C CYS A 159 -5.39 20.42 -14.51
N GLU A 160 -5.82 21.33 -15.38
CA GLU A 160 -4.91 22.18 -16.14
C GLU A 160 -4.13 23.11 -15.21
N PRO A 161 -2.84 23.40 -15.49
CA PRO A 161 -2.06 24.34 -14.67
C PRO A 161 -2.74 25.70 -14.49
N SER A 162 -3.40 26.23 -15.52
CA SER A 162 -4.08 27.54 -15.48
C SER A 162 -5.28 27.57 -14.52
N ASN A 163 -5.87 26.42 -14.20
CA ASN A 163 -7.10 26.33 -13.42
C ASN A 163 -6.83 25.85 -11.98
N LEU A 164 -5.57 25.69 -11.60
CA LEU A 164 -5.20 25.11 -10.31
C LEU A 164 -5.69 25.98 -9.14
N ALA A 165 -5.64 27.31 -9.26
CA ALA A 165 -6.13 28.22 -8.23
C ALA A 165 -7.63 28.01 -7.96
N ASP A 166 -8.46 28.05 -9.00
CA ASP A 166 -9.91 27.84 -8.87
C ASP A 166 -10.23 26.43 -8.32
N MET A 167 -9.48 25.41 -8.77
CA MET A 167 -9.63 24.05 -8.29
C MET A 167 -9.33 23.94 -6.79
N LEU A 168 -8.24 24.55 -6.32
CA LEU A 168 -7.86 24.55 -4.90
C LEU A 168 -8.89 25.32 -4.06
N ALA A 169 -9.28 26.53 -4.48
CA ALA A 169 -10.26 27.36 -3.77
C ALA A 169 -11.62 26.64 -3.65
N HIS A 170 -12.12 26.08 -4.76
CA HIS A 170 -13.38 25.35 -4.79
C HIS A 170 -13.36 24.13 -3.86
N ASN A 171 -12.34 23.27 -3.97
CA ASN A 171 -12.26 22.06 -3.16
C ASN A 171 -11.95 22.35 -1.69
N PHE A 172 -11.19 23.41 -1.39
CA PHE A 172 -11.01 23.86 -0.01
C PHE A 172 -12.35 24.26 0.60
N SER A 173 -13.12 25.12 -0.08
CA SER A 173 -14.45 25.52 0.38
C SER A 173 -15.43 24.35 0.50
N LEU A 174 -15.30 23.33 -0.35
CA LEU A 174 -16.19 22.16 -0.35
C LEU A 174 -15.88 21.21 0.82
N TYR A 175 -14.61 21.07 1.20
CA TYR A 175 -14.17 20.01 2.11
C TYR A 175 -13.71 20.49 3.49
N THR A 176 -13.41 21.77 3.67
CA THR A 176 -13.05 22.28 4.99
C THR A 176 -14.24 22.19 5.95
N SER A 177 -13.97 21.79 7.19
CA SER A 177 -15.00 21.82 8.25
C SER A 177 -15.33 23.25 8.69
N GLY A 178 -14.47 24.23 8.39
CA GLY A 178 -14.58 25.61 8.88
C GLY A 178 -14.43 25.79 10.40
N GLN A 179 -14.33 24.68 11.15
CA GLN A 179 -14.21 24.65 12.62
C GLN A 179 -12.81 24.24 13.08
N SER A 180 -12.02 23.65 12.19
CA SER A 180 -10.68 23.16 12.49
C SER A 180 -9.63 24.23 12.22
N THR A 181 -8.59 24.25 13.05
CA THR A 181 -7.43 25.13 12.86
C THR A 181 -6.50 24.60 11.77
N GLN A 182 -5.67 25.50 11.22
CA GLN A 182 -4.58 25.14 10.31
C GLN A 182 -3.76 23.96 10.85
N ILE A 183 -3.60 22.90 10.03
CA ILE A 183 -2.68 21.80 10.32
C ILE A 183 -1.28 22.37 10.52
N GLU A 184 -0.66 22.04 11.66
CA GLU A 184 0.68 22.51 12.01
C GLU A 184 1.74 21.84 11.13
N LEU A 185 2.50 22.67 10.42
CA LEU A 185 3.40 22.25 9.35
C LEU A 185 4.50 21.30 9.82
N ASN A 186 5.18 21.62 10.94
CA ASN A 186 6.34 20.85 11.38
C ASN A 186 5.94 19.50 11.96
N SER A 187 4.84 19.44 12.72
CA SER A 187 4.26 18.24 13.29
C SER A 187 3.74 17.31 12.20
N TRP A 188 3.08 17.86 11.17
CA TRP A 188 2.65 17.06 10.03
C TRP A 188 3.86 16.56 9.22
N ASN A 189 4.81 17.42 8.88
CA ASN A 189 6.00 17.05 8.10
C ASN A 189 6.91 16.03 8.80
N GLY A 190 7.08 16.19 10.12
CA GLY A 190 7.83 15.28 10.98
C GLY A 190 7.05 14.05 11.43
N GLY A 191 5.82 13.89 10.94
CA GLY A 191 4.89 12.84 11.31
C GLY A 191 5.47 11.44 11.18
N VAL A 192 5.12 10.57 12.13
CA VAL A 192 5.53 9.17 12.07
C VAL A 192 4.78 8.50 10.91
N TYR A 193 5.54 8.21 9.85
CA TYR A 193 5.11 7.30 8.80
C TYR A 193 5.27 5.86 9.32
N ARG A 194 4.15 5.15 9.48
CA ARG A 194 4.07 3.75 9.95
C ARG A 194 3.77 2.84 8.77
N PRO A 195 4.77 2.49 7.94
CA PRO A 195 4.55 1.63 6.79
C PRO A 195 4.09 0.24 7.24
N VAL A 196 3.34 -0.46 6.38
CA VAL A 196 3.09 -1.91 6.58
C VAL A 196 4.45 -2.61 6.76
N PRO A 197 4.60 -3.47 7.79
CA PRO A 197 5.79 -4.28 7.94
C PRO A 197 6.00 -5.09 6.66
N SER A 198 7.26 -5.29 6.28
CA SER A 198 7.56 -6.22 5.20
C SER A 198 6.99 -7.59 5.55
N ILE A 199 6.62 -8.37 4.55
CA ILE A 199 6.12 -9.72 4.74
C ILE A 199 7.07 -10.58 5.60
N VAL A 200 8.38 -10.31 5.56
CA VAL A 200 9.39 -10.98 6.40
C VAL A 200 9.27 -10.55 7.87
N GLU A 201 9.25 -9.25 8.14
CA GLU A 201 9.07 -8.71 9.51
C GLU A 201 7.77 -9.21 10.13
N ALA A 202 6.70 -9.19 9.33
CA ALA A 202 5.38 -9.59 9.77
C ALA A 202 5.29 -11.11 9.99
N ALA A 203 5.88 -11.93 9.12
CA ALA A 203 6.01 -13.37 9.33
C ALA A 203 6.78 -13.65 10.63
N MET A 204 7.98 -13.08 10.80
CA MET A 204 8.77 -13.30 12.02
C MET A 204 8.00 -12.97 13.30
N ALA A 205 7.22 -11.88 13.29
CA ALA A 205 6.38 -11.49 14.42
C ALA A 205 5.22 -12.47 14.69
N ILE A 206 4.54 -12.94 13.63
CA ILE A 206 3.45 -13.92 13.77
C ILE A 206 3.98 -15.27 14.28
N PHE A 207 5.09 -15.75 13.72
CA PHE A 207 5.71 -17.02 14.10
C PHE A 207 6.53 -16.95 15.41
N SER A 208 6.65 -15.78 16.04
CA SER A 208 7.30 -15.63 17.34
C SER A 208 6.38 -15.81 18.54
N GLY A 209 5.07 -15.88 18.31
CA GLY A 209 4.08 -15.98 19.39
C GLY A 209 3.94 -14.68 20.18
N MET A 210 4.41 -13.53 19.65
CA MET A 210 4.00 -12.24 20.19
C MET A 210 2.48 -12.14 20.09
N GLU A 211 1.84 -11.73 21.18
CA GLU A 211 0.42 -11.40 21.21
C GLU A 211 0.10 -10.47 20.04
N VAL A 212 -0.90 -10.85 19.25
CA VAL A 212 -1.34 -10.18 18.01
C VAL A 212 -1.56 -8.67 18.23
N ARG A 213 -1.79 -8.27 19.49
CA ARG A 213 -1.88 -6.89 19.97
C ARG A 213 -0.61 -6.05 19.80
N GLU A 214 0.61 -6.59 19.92
CA GLU A 214 1.83 -5.80 19.70
C GLU A 214 2.10 -5.55 18.22
N ILE A 215 1.71 -6.50 17.37
CA ILE A 215 1.73 -6.36 15.90
C ILE A 215 0.63 -5.38 15.46
N ALA A 216 -0.53 -5.36 16.12
CA ALA A 216 -1.62 -4.42 15.83
C ALA A 216 -1.32 -2.98 16.33
N HIS A 217 -0.77 -2.80 17.52
CA HIS A 217 -0.54 -1.47 18.10
C HIS A 217 0.57 -0.65 17.40
N ALA A 218 1.45 -1.31 16.65
CA ALA A 218 2.48 -0.64 15.86
C ALA A 218 1.94 -0.02 14.55
N HIS A 219 0.69 -0.26 14.14
CA HIS A 219 0.26 -0.04 12.75
C HIS A 219 -1.01 0.79 12.61
N ALA A 220 -1.10 1.46 11.46
CA ALA A 220 -2.23 2.28 11.08
C ALA A 220 -3.43 1.49 10.54
N ASP A 221 -3.14 0.37 9.87
CA ASP A 221 -4.12 -0.55 9.28
C ASP A 221 -4.50 -1.74 10.18
N ALA A 222 -4.12 -1.71 11.45
CA ALA A 222 -4.40 -2.83 12.35
C ALA A 222 -5.90 -3.16 12.43
N HIS A 223 -6.76 -2.15 12.29
CA HIS A 223 -8.20 -2.34 12.24
C HIS A 223 -8.64 -3.06 10.96
N ASN A 224 -8.17 -2.61 9.78
CA ASN A 224 -8.47 -3.22 8.48
C ASN A 224 -7.97 -4.67 8.37
N LEU A 225 -6.79 -4.93 8.92
CA LEU A 225 -6.19 -6.25 8.92
C LEU A 225 -6.95 -7.22 9.85
N THR A 226 -7.40 -6.73 11.00
CA THR A 226 -8.21 -7.51 11.95
C THR A 226 -9.58 -7.80 11.35
N SER A 227 -10.27 -6.79 10.80
CA SER A 227 -11.57 -6.98 10.17
C SER A 227 -11.52 -7.92 8.96
N THR A 228 -10.43 -7.89 8.19
CA THR A 228 -10.22 -8.85 7.09
C THR A 228 -10.07 -10.28 7.62
N VAL A 229 -9.29 -10.48 8.69
CA VAL A 229 -9.12 -11.81 9.30
C VAL A 229 -10.42 -12.31 9.93
N ASP A 230 -11.19 -11.42 10.56
CA ASP A 230 -12.51 -11.74 11.11
C ASP A 230 -13.48 -12.15 10.00
N ALA A 231 -13.51 -11.43 8.88
CA ALA A 231 -14.33 -11.80 7.72
C ALA A 231 -13.92 -13.16 7.12
N ILE A 232 -12.62 -13.48 7.11
CA ILE A 232 -12.13 -14.80 6.69
C ILE A 232 -12.61 -15.87 7.67
N PHE A 233 -12.49 -15.64 8.98
CA PHE A 233 -12.98 -16.55 10.01
C PHE A 233 -14.48 -16.81 9.86
N ASP A 234 -15.29 -15.77 9.70
CA ASP A 234 -16.74 -15.89 9.51
C ASP A 234 -17.09 -16.67 8.25
N ALA A 235 -16.35 -16.43 7.16
CA ALA A 235 -16.50 -17.19 5.92
C ALA A 235 -16.18 -18.68 6.13
N ILE A 236 -15.11 -19.01 6.85
CA ILE A 236 -14.72 -20.39 7.18
C ILE A 236 -15.81 -21.06 8.03
N ALA A 237 -16.21 -20.42 9.12
CA ALA A 237 -17.22 -20.94 10.03
C ALA A 237 -18.55 -21.18 9.30
N LYS A 238 -18.97 -20.25 8.42
CA LYS A 238 -20.16 -20.43 7.58
C LYS A 238 -20.01 -21.58 6.58
N THR A 239 -18.87 -21.66 5.90
CA THR A 239 -18.56 -22.70 4.91
C THR A 239 -18.65 -24.10 5.52
N LYS A 240 -18.07 -24.27 6.71
CA LYS A 240 -18.13 -25.51 7.48
C LYS A 240 -19.55 -25.83 7.98
N ARG A 241 -20.27 -24.85 8.52
CA ARG A 241 -21.66 -25.04 8.97
C ARG A 241 -22.59 -25.47 7.84
N ASP A 242 -22.39 -24.90 6.64
CA ASP A 242 -23.23 -25.16 5.47
C ASP A 242 -22.81 -26.44 4.71
N GLY A 243 -21.67 -27.07 5.05
CA GLY A 243 -21.13 -28.23 4.33
C GLY A 243 -20.85 -27.94 2.86
N ARG A 244 -20.28 -26.76 2.56
CA ARG A 244 -20.00 -26.30 1.20
C ARG A 244 -18.55 -25.89 1.04
N LYS A 245 -18.11 -25.71 -0.20
CA LYS A 245 -16.79 -25.15 -0.53
C LYS A 245 -16.91 -23.67 -0.86
N SER A 246 -15.96 -22.87 -0.39
CA SER A 246 -15.94 -21.42 -0.62
C SER A 246 -14.58 -20.95 -1.13
N ILE A 247 -14.60 -19.94 -1.99
CA ILE A 247 -13.41 -19.21 -2.44
C ILE A 247 -13.54 -17.77 -1.95
N CYS A 248 -12.55 -17.29 -1.21
CA CYS A 248 -12.50 -15.92 -0.71
C CYS A 248 -11.47 -15.11 -1.51
N PHE A 249 -11.89 -13.98 -2.07
CA PHE A 249 -10.99 -13.05 -2.76
C PHE A 249 -10.66 -11.87 -1.85
N ILE A 250 -9.39 -11.74 -1.47
CA ILE A 250 -8.90 -10.58 -0.72
C ILE A 250 -8.40 -9.54 -1.71
N THR A 251 -9.12 -8.42 -1.82
CA THR A 251 -8.79 -7.31 -2.73
C THR A 251 -8.23 -6.12 -1.95
N GLY A 252 -7.40 -5.30 -2.59
CA GLY A 252 -6.84 -4.09 -2.00
C GLY A 252 -5.71 -3.51 -2.84
N VAL A 253 -5.39 -2.23 -2.64
CA VAL A 253 -4.32 -1.53 -3.39
C VAL A 253 -2.95 -2.19 -3.18
N PRO A 254 -1.98 -2.02 -4.10
CA PRO A 254 -0.62 -2.51 -3.90
C PRO A 254 -0.04 -2.03 -2.55
N GLY A 255 0.51 -2.94 -1.75
CA GLY A 255 1.06 -2.61 -0.43
C GLY A 255 0.05 -2.63 0.74
N SER A 256 -1.26 -2.78 0.49
CA SER A 256 -2.32 -2.80 1.53
C SER A 256 -2.29 -3.99 2.51
N GLY A 257 -1.24 -4.79 2.52
CA GLY A 257 -1.11 -5.92 3.45
C GLY A 257 -1.91 -7.19 3.10
N LYS A 258 -2.35 -7.40 1.85
CA LYS A 258 -3.08 -8.63 1.43
C LYS A 258 -2.36 -9.94 1.82
N SER A 259 -1.07 -10.04 1.48
CA SER A 259 -0.25 -11.22 1.81
C SER A 259 -0.12 -11.40 3.33
N LEU A 260 -0.08 -10.30 4.07
CA LEU A 260 -0.07 -10.30 5.54
C LEU A 260 -1.41 -10.75 6.11
N ALA A 261 -2.54 -10.34 5.54
CA ALA A 261 -3.86 -10.82 5.94
C ALA A 261 -3.97 -12.34 5.76
N GLY A 262 -3.53 -12.85 4.61
CA GLY A 262 -3.47 -14.30 4.37
C GLY A 262 -2.54 -15.04 5.34
N LEU A 263 -1.37 -14.47 5.63
CA LEU A 263 -0.44 -15.05 6.60
C LEU A 263 -1.00 -15.01 8.03
N ARG A 264 -1.71 -13.95 8.42
CA ARG A 264 -2.38 -13.87 9.72
C ARG A 264 -3.50 -14.91 9.84
N ALA A 265 -4.31 -15.07 8.80
CA ALA A 265 -5.41 -16.02 8.82
C ALA A 265 -4.95 -17.46 9.10
N VAL A 266 -3.83 -17.91 8.51
CA VAL A 266 -3.30 -19.26 8.80
C VAL A 266 -2.72 -19.41 10.22
N HIS A 267 -2.50 -18.32 10.93
CA HIS A 267 -1.98 -18.32 12.30
C HIS A 267 -3.02 -17.96 13.37
N ASP A 268 -4.24 -17.63 12.96
CA ASP A 268 -5.32 -17.31 13.89
C ASP A 268 -5.75 -18.58 14.64
N SER A 269 -5.70 -18.55 15.97
CA SER A 269 -6.06 -19.70 16.82
C SER A 269 -7.52 -20.10 16.63
N ARG A 270 -8.41 -19.14 16.38
CA ARG A 270 -9.84 -19.41 16.14
C ARG A 270 -10.02 -20.23 14.86
N ILE A 271 -9.26 -19.91 13.81
CA ILE A 271 -9.28 -20.67 12.55
C ILE A 271 -8.75 -22.09 12.77
N LYS A 272 -7.66 -22.25 13.55
CA LYS A 272 -7.11 -23.57 13.87
C LYS A 272 -8.10 -24.43 14.65
N GLU A 273 -8.73 -23.86 15.67
CA GLU A 273 -9.77 -24.52 16.47
C GLU A 273 -10.98 -24.90 15.62
N GLU A 274 -11.40 -24.00 14.72
CA GLU A 274 -12.51 -24.26 13.81
C GLU A 274 -12.20 -25.39 12.81
N LEU A 275 -10.96 -25.51 12.34
CA LEU A 275 -10.58 -26.53 11.35
C LEU A 275 -10.20 -27.89 11.95
N GLY A 276 -9.67 -27.90 13.18
CA GLY A 276 -9.06 -29.10 13.78
C GLY A 276 -7.76 -29.55 13.11
N THR A 277 -7.20 -28.75 12.20
CA THR A 277 -5.94 -28.99 11.49
C THR A 277 -5.17 -27.69 11.34
N ASP A 278 -3.84 -27.74 11.23
CA ASP A 278 -3.03 -26.56 10.93
C ASP A 278 -3.26 -26.09 9.48
N PRO A 279 -3.76 -24.86 9.27
CA PRO A 279 -3.86 -24.29 7.92
C PRO A 279 -2.46 -23.91 7.41
N ASN A 280 -2.25 -24.11 6.10
CA ASN A 280 -0.95 -23.89 5.46
C ASN A 280 -0.94 -22.65 4.55
N PHE A 281 0.17 -21.91 4.57
CA PHE A 281 0.37 -20.78 3.67
C PHE A 281 1.07 -21.23 2.38
N LEU A 282 0.37 -21.10 1.25
CA LEU A 282 0.89 -21.46 -0.08
C LEU A 282 1.12 -20.20 -0.93
N SER A 283 2.35 -19.98 -1.38
CA SER A 283 2.65 -18.84 -2.26
C SER A 283 3.12 -19.28 -3.64
N GLY A 284 2.60 -18.59 -4.68
CA GLY A 284 3.10 -18.67 -6.05
C GLY A 284 4.47 -18.00 -6.24
N ASN A 285 4.91 -17.19 -5.27
CA ASN A 285 6.18 -16.49 -5.33
C ASN A 285 7.31 -17.35 -4.74
N GLY A 286 7.89 -18.23 -5.56
CA GLY A 286 9.01 -19.10 -5.16
C GLY A 286 10.19 -18.37 -4.50
N PRO A 287 10.68 -17.23 -5.05
CA PRO A 287 11.68 -16.41 -4.37
C PRO A 287 11.25 -15.93 -2.98
N LEU A 288 10.02 -15.44 -2.83
CA LEU A 288 9.50 -15.01 -1.53
C LEU A 288 9.42 -16.16 -0.53
N VAL A 289 8.95 -17.34 -0.96
CA VAL A 289 8.94 -18.55 -0.12
C VAL A 289 10.35 -18.86 0.39
N LYS A 290 11.38 -18.79 -0.47
CA LYS A 290 12.77 -19.04 -0.06
C LYS A 290 13.25 -18.01 0.97
N VAL A 291 12.97 -16.73 0.76
CA VAL A 291 13.37 -15.64 1.66
C VAL A 291 12.67 -15.78 3.02
N LEU A 292 11.35 -16.01 3.03
CA LEU A 292 10.57 -16.21 4.25
C LEU A 292 11.06 -17.44 5.02
N ARG A 293 11.27 -18.56 4.34
CA ARG A 293 11.79 -19.78 4.97
C ARG A 293 13.15 -19.53 5.64
N GLU A 294 14.09 -18.91 4.94
CA GLU A 294 15.42 -18.65 5.51
C GLU A 294 15.37 -17.65 6.68
N ALA A 295 14.53 -16.60 6.59
CA ALA A 295 14.34 -15.65 7.67
C ALA A 295 13.77 -16.31 8.94
N LEU A 296 12.72 -17.13 8.78
CA LEU A 296 12.11 -17.88 9.88
C LEU A 296 13.04 -18.93 10.47
N VAL A 297 13.82 -19.63 9.64
CA VAL A 297 14.81 -20.60 10.14
C VAL A 297 15.86 -19.92 11.02
N ARG A 298 16.40 -18.77 10.57
CA ARG A 298 17.36 -17.99 11.37
C ARG A 298 16.75 -17.53 12.69
N ASP A 299 15.51 -17.06 12.62
CA ASP A 299 14.78 -16.60 13.79
C ASP A 299 14.46 -17.73 14.79
N PHE A 300 14.06 -18.91 14.30
CA PHE A 300 13.78 -20.09 15.11
C PHE A 300 15.04 -20.63 15.78
N VAL A 301 16.17 -20.68 15.05
CA VAL A 301 17.47 -21.06 15.62
C VAL A 301 17.86 -20.10 16.75
N ARG A 302 17.71 -18.79 16.52
CA ARG A 302 18.05 -17.76 17.51
C ARG A 302 17.15 -17.79 18.75
N ARG A 303 15.82 -17.87 18.56
CA ARG A 303 14.84 -17.77 19.66
C ARG A 303 14.60 -19.08 20.39
N LYS A 304 14.35 -20.17 19.66
CA LYS A 304 14.03 -21.49 20.24
C LYS A 304 15.28 -22.30 20.61
N LYS A 305 16.49 -21.75 20.39
CA LYS A 305 17.78 -22.44 20.59
C LYS A 305 17.83 -23.86 19.99
N GLN A 306 17.17 -24.04 18.85
CA GLN A 306 17.10 -25.34 18.16
C GLN A 306 18.10 -25.44 17.01
N SER A 307 18.40 -26.68 16.59
CA SER A 307 19.30 -26.91 15.45
C SER A 307 18.72 -26.34 14.15
N LYS A 308 19.59 -25.88 13.25
CA LYS A 308 19.18 -25.37 11.93
C LYS A 308 18.39 -26.41 11.14
N TYR A 309 18.72 -27.69 11.28
CA TYR A 309 18.00 -28.79 10.65
C TYR A 309 16.55 -28.90 11.16
N LYS A 310 16.35 -28.88 12.48
CA LYS A 310 15.02 -28.96 13.09
C LYS A 310 14.16 -27.74 12.72
N ALA A 311 14.73 -26.54 12.82
CA ALA A 311 14.07 -25.31 12.41
C ALA A 311 13.65 -25.33 10.93
N ARG A 312 14.51 -25.82 10.03
CA ARG A 312 14.18 -25.91 8.60
C ARG A 312 13.01 -26.86 8.34
N ARG A 313 12.97 -28.03 8.96
CA ARG A 313 11.84 -28.96 8.82
C ARG A 313 10.52 -28.33 9.30
N GLU A 314 10.54 -27.65 10.44
CA GLU A 314 9.33 -26.99 11.01
C GLU A 314 8.84 -25.85 10.10
N VAL A 315 9.74 -25.05 9.55
CA VAL A 315 9.37 -23.93 8.66
C VAL A 315 8.89 -24.41 7.29
N GLU A 316 9.42 -25.53 6.79
CA GLU A 316 9.00 -26.12 5.51
C GLU A 316 7.57 -26.66 5.53
N THR A 317 7.05 -27.08 6.68
CA THR A 317 5.63 -27.50 6.81
C THR A 317 4.68 -26.31 6.80
N LEU A 318 5.09 -25.18 7.40
CA LEU A 318 4.25 -23.99 7.58
C LEU A 318 4.10 -23.14 6.31
N ILE A 319 5.19 -23.01 5.55
CA ILE A 319 5.22 -22.23 4.30
C ILE A 319 5.61 -23.15 3.16
N GLN A 320 4.71 -23.37 2.20
CA GLN A 320 5.00 -24.18 1.03
C GLN A 320 4.84 -23.40 -0.27
N ASN A 321 5.50 -23.91 -1.32
CA ASN A 321 5.35 -23.38 -2.66
C ASN A 321 4.17 -24.05 -3.36
N ILE A 322 3.25 -23.24 -3.89
CA ILE A 322 2.03 -23.76 -4.51
C ILE A 322 2.31 -24.70 -5.71
N HIS A 323 3.38 -24.45 -6.48
CA HIS A 323 3.74 -25.30 -7.62
C HIS A 323 4.19 -26.70 -7.16
N VAL A 324 4.85 -26.78 -6.00
CA VAL A 324 5.28 -28.05 -5.41
C VAL A 324 4.07 -28.81 -4.88
N PHE A 325 3.18 -28.13 -4.15
CA PHE A 325 1.92 -28.69 -3.68
C PHE A 325 1.07 -29.24 -4.84
N ALA A 326 0.83 -28.43 -5.86
CA ALA A 326 0.00 -28.81 -7.00
C ALA A 326 0.63 -29.98 -7.78
N ARG A 327 1.96 -30.02 -7.93
CA ARG A 327 2.63 -31.14 -8.60
C ARG A 327 2.50 -32.44 -7.80
N TYR A 328 2.74 -32.40 -6.49
CA TYR A 328 2.66 -33.56 -5.61
C TYR A 328 1.29 -34.23 -5.69
N TYR A 329 0.22 -33.48 -5.44
CA TYR A 329 -1.15 -34.05 -5.47
C TYR A 329 -1.68 -34.34 -6.87
N TRP A 330 -1.06 -33.82 -7.93
CA TRP A 330 -1.50 -34.09 -9.30
C TRP A 330 -0.77 -35.27 -9.94
N GLU A 331 0.52 -35.42 -9.69
CA GLU A 331 1.38 -36.42 -10.32
C GLU A 331 1.72 -37.56 -9.37
N GLU A 332 2.14 -37.25 -8.15
CA GLU A 332 2.69 -38.23 -7.20
C GLU A 332 1.59 -38.86 -6.34
N SER A 333 0.50 -38.14 -6.07
CA SER A 333 -0.62 -38.62 -5.25
C SER A 333 -1.99 -38.14 -5.78
N PRO A 334 -2.40 -38.62 -6.97
CA PRO A 334 -3.59 -38.14 -7.69
C PRO A 334 -4.92 -38.48 -7.01
N THR A 335 -4.95 -39.49 -6.16
CA THR A 335 -6.15 -39.94 -5.43
C THR A 335 -6.15 -39.52 -3.97
N SER A 336 -5.04 -38.99 -3.46
CA SER A 336 -4.97 -38.58 -2.06
C SER A 336 -5.76 -37.28 -1.85
N GLN A 337 -6.50 -37.27 -0.75
CA GLN A 337 -7.06 -36.05 -0.19
C GLN A 337 -5.91 -35.27 0.47
N PRO A 338 -5.79 -33.95 0.22
CA PRO A 338 -4.81 -33.16 0.94
C PRO A 338 -5.12 -33.12 2.43
N HIS A 339 -4.09 -33.00 3.26
CA HIS A 339 -4.29 -32.80 4.69
C HIS A 339 -4.82 -31.39 4.98
N GLU A 340 -4.45 -30.44 4.12
CA GLU A 340 -4.86 -29.05 4.17
C GLU A 340 -6.34 -28.89 3.80
N LYS A 341 -7.16 -28.45 4.75
CA LYS A 341 -8.56 -28.05 4.49
C LYS A 341 -8.70 -26.61 3.99
N ILE A 342 -7.70 -25.77 4.24
CA ILE A 342 -7.62 -24.39 3.77
C ILE A 342 -6.28 -24.15 3.08
N ILE A 343 -6.36 -23.44 1.94
CA ILE A 343 -5.22 -22.92 1.23
C ILE A 343 -5.37 -21.41 1.11
N VAL A 344 -4.34 -20.68 1.53
CA VAL A 344 -4.16 -19.27 1.16
C VAL A 344 -3.28 -19.21 -0.07
N PHE A 345 -3.77 -18.64 -1.17
CA PHE A 345 -3.00 -18.45 -2.41
C PHE A 345 -2.58 -16.99 -2.58
N ASP A 346 -1.35 -16.70 -2.18
CA ASP A 346 -0.74 -15.38 -2.36
C ASP A 346 -0.18 -15.19 -3.79
N GLU A 347 -0.37 -13.98 -4.34
CA GLU A 347 -0.02 -13.61 -5.72
C GLU A 347 -0.65 -14.52 -6.79
N ALA A 348 -1.92 -14.90 -6.62
CA ALA A 348 -2.65 -15.82 -7.51
C ALA A 348 -2.64 -15.41 -9.00
N GLN A 349 -2.47 -14.12 -9.32
CA GLN A 349 -2.27 -13.62 -10.68
C GLN A 349 -1.04 -14.21 -11.39
N ARG A 350 -0.09 -14.81 -10.66
CA ARG A 350 1.12 -15.44 -11.20
C ARG A 350 0.93 -16.92 -11.55
N ALA A 351 -0.24 -17.49 -11.26
CA ALA A 351 -0.55 -18.88 -11.52
C ALA A 351 -0.37 -19.23 -13.01
N TRP A 352 0.09 -20.45 -13.29
CA TRP A 352 0.35 -20.86 -14.67
C TRP A 352 -0.95 -21.16 -15.44
N SER A 353 -1.08 -20.57 -16.62
CA SER A 353 -2.16 -20.91 -17.57
C SER A 353 -1.96 -22.32 -18.15
N ALA A 354 -3.04 -22.91 -18.68
CA ALA A 354 -2.98 -24.23 -19.33
C ALA A 354 -1.92 -24.28 -20.44
N LYS A 355 -1.84 -23.24 -21.28
CA LYS A 355 -0.81 -23.11 -22.33
C LYS A 355 0.61 -23.13 -21.76
N LYS A 356 0.85 -22.42 -20.66
CA LYS A 356 2.17 -22.37 -19.99
C LYS A 356 2.53 -23.72 -19.37
N ASN A 357 1.56 -24.39 -18.74
CA ASN A 357 1.72 -25.73 -18.19
C ASN A 357 1.99 -26.78 -19.27
N LYS A 358 1.27 -26.72 -20.40
CA LYS A 358 1.45 -27.63 -21.53
C LYS A 358 2.87 -27.54 -22.10
N ARG A 359 3.37 -26.31 -22.28
CA ARG A 359 4.72 -26.08 -22.79
C ARG A 359 5.82 -26.56 -21.83
N LYS A 360 5.64 -26.38 -20.51
CA LYS A 360 6.70 -26.63 -19.52
C LYS A 360 6.68 -28.04 -18.94
N PHE A 361 5.50 -28.64 -18.83
CA PHE A 361 5.29 -29.92 -18.15
C PHE A 361 4.39 -30.90 -18.93
N GLY A 362 3.96 -30.54 -20.15
CA GLY A 362 3.11 -31.42 -20.98
C GLY A 362 1.64 -31.51 -20.56
N ARG A 363 1.20 -30.75 -19.55
CA ARG A 363 -0.17 -30.81 -19.00
C ARG A 363 -1.08 -29.72 -19.54
N ASP A 364 -2.22 -30.10 -20.10
CA ASP A 364 -3.22 -29.18 -20.65
C ASP A 364 -4.27 -28.75 -19.62
N ILE A 365 -3.79 -28.20 -18.50
CA ILE A 365 -4.65 -27.71 -17.40
C ILE A 365 -3.97 -26.53 -16.71
N SER A 366 -4.76 -25.52 -16.29
CA SER A 366 -4.23 -24.39 -15.53
C SER A 366 -3.94 -24.78 -14.08
N GLU A 367 -2.98 -24.10 -13.47
CA GLU A 367 -2.64 -24.31 -12.07
C GLU A 367 -3.81 -24.03 -11.10
N PRO A 368 -4.60 -22.95 -11.25
CA PRO A 368 -5.78 -22.76 -10.42
C PRO A 368 -6.78 -23.92 -10.55
N SER A 369 -7.01 -24.43 -11.76
CA SER A 369 -7.88 -25.58 -11.98
C SER A 369 -7.34 -26.86 -11.34
N MET A 370 -6.02 -27.08 -11.33
CA MET A 370 -5.41 -28.19 -10.60
C MET A 370 -5.68 -28.06 -9.10
N ILE A 371 -5.41 -26.89 -8.51
CA ILE A 371 -5.58 -26.63 -7.07
C ILE A 371 -7.04 -26.84 -6.67
N LEU A 372 -7.99 -26.28 -7.42
CA LEU A 372 -9.41 -26.45 -7.14
C LEU A 372 -9.82 -27.92 -7.19
N LYS A 373 -9.39 -28.68 -8.20
CA LYS A 373 -9.65 -30.14 -8.28
C LYS A 373 -9.00 -30.94 -7.17
N ILE A 374 -7.83 -30.52 -6.67
CA ILE A 374 -7.15 -31.16 -5.55
C ILE A 374 -7.94 -30.92 -4.26
N MET A 375 -8.35 -29.67 -4.01
CA MET A 375 -9.16 -29.31 -2.84
C MET A 375 -10.57 -29.88 -2.90
N ASP A 376 -11.10 -30.09 -4.11
CA ASP A 376 -12.42 -30.69 -4.31
C ASP A 376 -12.49 -32.16 -3.85
N ARG A 377 -11.34 -32.80 -3.60
CA ARG A 377 -11.26 -34.16 -3.03
C ARG A 377 -11.73 -34.22 -1.58
N HIS A 378 -11.85 -33.07 -0.90
CA HIS A 378 -12.53 -32.99 0.39
C HIS A 378 -14.03 -33.22 0.20
N PRO A 379 -14.63 -34.18 0.92
CA PRO A 379 -16.08 -34.41 0.86
C PRO A 379 -16.87 -33.43 1.73
N ASP A 380 -16.19 -32.76 2.68
CA ASP A 380 -16.74 -31.83 3.67
C ASP A 380 -16.83 -30.37 3.18
#